data_AF-A0A933M2F3-F1
#
_entry.id   AF-A0A933M2F3-F1
#
_cell.length_a   1.000
_cell.length_b   1.000
_cell.length_c   1.000
_cell.angle_alpha   90.00
_cell.angle_beta   90.00
_cell.angle_gamma   90.00
#
_symmetry.space_group_name_H-M   'P 1'
#
loop_
_entity.id
_entity.type
_entity.pdbx_description
1 polymer ?
#
loop_
_entity_poly.entity_id
_entity_poly.type
_entity_poly.pdbx_seq_one_letter_code
_entity_poly.pdbx_strand_id
1 'polypeptide(L)'
;MFASVNRILIIKILSGFVFIAAIAGIDVVLRARNAHMKAERYMSWHLNPTLKVESIEAEYAAKIKRLEKQLEKDSVSRREFETAVSELHSEKAFKMKDSAIKNAYYWYQTAAECFPPPLSKWSRDAKEKLPLAEKLWKEESDSLK
;
A
#
# COMPACT_ATOMS: atom_id res chain seq x y z
N MET A 1 -40.37 31.22 -18.77
CA MET A 1 -39.52 30.18 -19.41
C MET A 1 -38.06 30.23 -18.94
N PHE A 2 -37.43 31.40 -18.80
CA PHE A 2 -36.03 31.54 -18.34
C PHE A 2 -35.73 31.00 -16.92
N ALA A 3 -36.69 31.07 -15.99
CA ALA A 3 -36.49 30.60 -14.62
C ALA A 3 -36.37 29.07 -14.47
N SER A 4 -36.96 28.26 -15.37
CA SER A 4 -36.85 26.79 -15.27
C SER A 4 -35.54 26.27 -15.87
N VAL A 5 -35.04 26.91 -16.94
CA VAL A 5 -33.74 26.58 -17.55
C VAL A 5 -32.60 26.80 -16.58
N ASN A 6 -32.62 27.93 -15.84
CA ASN A 6 -31.61 28.23 -14.81
C ASN A 6 -31.66 27.22 -13.64
N ARG A 7 -32.84 26.73 -13.25
CA ARG A 7 -32.97 25.70 -12.20
C ARG A 7 -32.37 24.35 -12.63
N ILE A 8 -32.63 23.92 -13.87
CA ILE A 8 -32.09 22.66 -14.40
C ILE A 8 -30.55 22.75 -14.50
N LEU A 9 -30.02 23.90 -14.94
CA LEU A 9 -28.58 24.12 -15.00
C LEU A 9 -27.92 24.07 -13.62
N ILE A 10 -28.51 24.74 -12.61
CA ILE A 10 -28.01 24.73 -11.23
C ILE A 10 -28.01 23.30 -10.66
N ILE A 11 -29.08 22.52 -10.87
CA ILE A 11 -29.16 21.13 -10.39
C ILE A 11 -28.06 20.27 -11.02
N LYS A 12 -27.80 20.41 -12.33
CA LYS A 12 -26.73 19.67 -13.01
C LYS A 12 -25.35 20.03 -12.45
N ILE A 13 -25.09 21.31 -12.23
CA ILE A 13 -23.83 21.78 -11.64
C ILE A 13 -23.66 21.20 -10.24
N LEU A 14 -24.68 21.32 -9.38
CA LEU A 14 -24.64 20.80 -8.02
C LEU A 14 -24.46 19.28 -7.98
N SER A 15 -25.16 18.55 -8.85
CA SER A 15 -25.00 17.10 -8.99
C SER A 15 -23.57 16.71 -9.41
N GLY A 16 -22.95 17.50 -10.28
CA GLY A 16 -21.55 17.29 -10.67
C GLY A 16 -20.60 17.44 -9.49
N PHE A 17 -20.78 18.48 -8.67
CA PHE A 17 -19.98 18.68 -7.46
C PHE A 17 -20.16 17.54 -6.45
N VAL A 18 -21.40 17.09 -6.21
CA VAL A 18 -21.68 15.97 -5.30
C VAL A 18 -21.00 14.69 -5.80
N PHE A 19 -21.05 14.42 -7.11
CA PHE A 19 -20.42 13.24 -7.70
C PHE A 19 -18.89 13.25 -7.53
N ILE A 20 -18.24 14.39 -7.81
CA ILE A 20 -16.79 14.55 -7.63
C ILE A 20 -16.41 14.36 -6.16
N ALA A 21 -17.16 14.98 -5.23
CA ALA A 21 -16.91 14.83 -3.80
C ALA A 21 -17.06 13.37 -3.33
N ALA A 22 -18.04 12.63 -3.87
CA ALA A 22 -18.23 11.22 -3.55
C ALA A 22 -17.06 10.35 -4.03
N ILE A 23 -16.58 10.55 -5.26
CA ILE A 23 -15.41 9.82 -5.78
C ILE A 23 -14.16 10.11 -4.94
N ALA A 24 -13.92 11.38 -4.60
CA ALA A 24 -12.80 11.76 -3.76
C ALA A 24 -12.88 11.09 -2.38
N GLY A 25 -14.06 11.06 -1.76
CA GLY A 25 -14.27 10.36 -0.49
C GLY A 25 -13.99 8.86 -0.58
N ILE A 26 -14.43 8.19 -1.65
CA ILE A 26 -14.18 6.77 -1.87
C ILE A 26 -12.68 6.49 -2.05
N ASP A 27 -11.98 7.29 -2.86
CA ASP A 27 -10.54 7.14 -3.09
C ASP A 27 -9.74 7.26 -1.78
N VAL A 28 -10.04 8.27 -0.96
CA VAL A 28 -9.39 8.48 0.35
C VAL A 28 -9.57 7.26 1.25
N VAL A 29 -10.79 6.73 1.35
CA VAL A 29 -11.08 5.53 2.17
C VAL A 29 -10.34 4.30 1.66
N LEU A 30 -10.28 4.09 0.35
CA LEU A 30 -9.58 2.95 -0.25
C LEU A 30 -8.06 3.04 -0.03
N ARG A 31 -7.48 4.24 -0.12
CA ARG A 31 -6.05 4.43 0.17
C ARG A 31 -5.73 4.23 1.64
N ALA A 32 -6.57 4.73 2.55
CA ALA A 32 -6.45 4.48 3.98
C ALA A 32 -6.51 2.97 4.30
N ARG A 33 -7.47 2.26 3.70
CA ARG A 33 -7.57 0.80 3.80
C ARG A 33 -6.30 0.10 3.34
N ASN A 34 -5.80 0.46 2.15
CA ASN A 34 -4.61 -0.17 1.59
C ASN A 34 -3.37 0.06 2.47
N ALA A 35 -3.16 1.30 2.94
CA ALA A 35 -2.09 1.63 3.86
C ALA A 35 -2.20 0.85 5.17
N HIS A 36 -3.39 0.80 5.78
CA HIS A 36 -3.62 0.01 6.99
C HIS A 36 -3.33 -1.48 6.78
N MET A 37 -3.83 -2.09 5.70
CA MET A 37 -3.58 -3.52 5.41
C MET A 37 -2.09 -3.81 5.17
N LYS A 38 -1.35 -2.89 4.56
CA LYS A 38 0.12 -3.00 4.46
C LYS A 38 0.75 -2.97 5.84
N ALA A 39 0.34 -2.04 6.70
CA ALA A 39 0.83 -1.94 8.07
C ALA A 39 0.59 -3.24 8.87
N GLU A 40 -0.63 -3.79 8.82
CA GLU A 40 -0.97 -5.07 9.46
C GLU A 40 -0.10 -6.23 8.96
N ARG A 41 0.16 -6.29 7.65
CA ARG A 41 1.04 -7.31 7.07
C ARG A 41 2.48 -7.19 7.59
N TYR A 42 3.01 -5.97 7.65
CA TYR A 42 4.36 -5.77 8.19
C TYR A 42 4.42 -6.03 9.69
N MET A 43 3.38 -5.68 10.44
CA MET A 43 3.26 -6.01 11.85
C MET A 43 3.23 -7.54 12.05
N SER A 44 2.46 -8.27 11.24
CA SER A 44 2.41 -9.73 11.34
C SER A 44 3.74 -10.39 10.96
N TRP A 45 4.49 -9.81 10.02
CA TRP A 45 5.85 -10.22 9.70
C TRP A 45 6.85 -9.97 10.83
N HIS A 46 6.69 -8.89 11.58
CA HIS A 46 7.51 -8.64 12.77
C HIS A 46 7.21 -9.67 13.86
N LEU A 47 5.92 -9.94 14.12
CA LEU A 47 5.49 -10.93 15.10
C LEU A 47 5.85 -12.37 14.69
N ASN A 48 5.85 -12.66 13.39
CA ASN A 48 6.16 -13.97 12.83
C ASN A 48 7.12 -13.83 11.62
N PRO A 49 8.45 -13.78 11.84
CA PRO A 49 9.43 -13.59 10.78
C PRO A 49 9.38 -14.65 9.67
N THR A 50 8.94 -15.88 9.98
CA THR A 50 8.75 -16.94 8.98
C THR A 50 7.76 -16.52 7.89
N LEU A 51 6.66 -15.85 8.25
CA LEU A 51 5.66 -15.36 7.28
C LEU A 51 6.25 -14.33 6.31
N LYS A 52 7.24 -13.54 6.77
CA LYS A 52 7.96 -12.59 5.91
C LYS A 52 8.74 -13.34 4.83
N VAL A 53 9.49 -14.36 5.22
CA VAL A 53 10.30 -15.16 4.32
C VAL A 53 9.40 -15.82 3.29
N GLU A 54 8.39 -16.57 3.74
CA GLU A 54 7.43 -17.27 2.86
C GLU A 54 6.75 -16.31 1.88
N SER A 55 6.29 -15.15 2.36
CA SER A 55 5.60 -14.18 1.50
C SER A 55 6.54 -13.57 0.46
N ILE A 56 7.79 -13.25 0.81
CA ILE A 56 8.76 -12.69 -0.13
C ILE A 56 9.17 -13.74 -1.16
N GLU A 57 9.33 -15.00 -0.75
CA GLU A 57 9.67 -16.09 -1.65
C GLU A 57 8.55 -16.42 -2.62
N ALA A 58 7.31 -16.42 -2.15
CA ALA A 58 6.13 -16.57 -3.01
C ALA A 58 6.01 -15.43 -4.03
N GLU A 59 6.22 -14.17 -3.60
CA GLU A 59 6.21 -13.01 -4.51
C GLU A 59 7.30 -13.12 -5.57
N TYR A 60 8.53 -13.47 -5.15
CA TYR A 60 9.66 -13.65 -6.06
C TYR A 60 9.40 -14.77 -7.08
N ALA A 61 8.97 -15.95 -6.64
CA ALA A 61 8.67 -17.08 -7.52
C ALA A 61 7.57 -16.74 -8.53
N ALA A 62 6.52 -16.03 -8.12
CA ALA A 62 5.45 -15.60 -9.01
C ALA A 62 5.94 -14.61 -10.08
N LYS A 63 6.84 -13.67 -9.73
CA LYS A 63 7.44 -12.72 -10.66
C LYS A 63 8.38 -13.42 -11.65
N ILE A 64 9.22 -14.34 -11.20
CA ILE A 64 10.08 -15.15 -12.08
C ILE A 64 9.24 -15.93 -13.08
N LYS A 65 8.22 -16.66 -12.62
CA LYS A 65 7.31 -17.41 -13.50
C LYS A 65 6.61 -16.53 -14.53
N ARG A 66 6.27 -15.28 -14.17
CA ARG A 66 5.69 -14.32 -15.11
C ARG A 66 6.69 -13.90 -16.18
N LEU A 67 7.96 -13.65 -15.80
CA LEU A 67 9.03 -13.30 -16.74
C LEU A 67 9.36 -14.45 -17.68
N GLU A 68 9.41 -15.69 -17.17
CA GLU A 68 9.62 -16.89 -17.99
C GLU A 68 8.52 -17.01 -19.05
N LYS A 69 7.25 -16.84 -18.65
CA LYS A 69 6.12 -16.83 -19.60
C LYS A 69 6.20 -15.69 -20.62
N GLN A 70 6.83 -14.57 -20.29
CA GLN A 70 7.04 -13.47 -21.24
C GLN A 70 8.17 -13.81 -22.22
N LEU A 71 9.23 -14.47 -21.75
CA LEU A 71 10.35 -14.93 -22.57
C LEU A 71 9.90 -16.02 -23.56
N GLU A 72 9.10 -17.01 -23.10
CA GLU A 72 8.52 -18.06 -23.96
C GLU A 72 7.61 -17.51 -25.06
N LYS A 73 7.03 -16.34 -24.84
CA LYS A 73 6.16 -15.64 -25.80
C LYS A 73 6.93 -14.67 -26.70
N ASP A 74 8.27 -14.68 -26.62
CA ASP A 74 9.16 -13.71 -27.27
C ASP A 74 8.76 -12.23 -27.00
N SER A 75 8.04 -11.99 -25.89
CA SER A 75 7.57 -10.65 -25.51
C SER A 75 8.64 -9.84 -24.81
N VAL A 76 9.73 -10.49 -24.39
CA VAL A 76 10.95 -9.90 -23.86
C VAL A 76 12.14 -10.65 -24.43
N SER A 77 13.23 -9.97 -24.70
CA SER A 77 14.48 -10.59 -25.14
C SER A 77 15.16 -11.33 -23.97
N ARG A 78 16.07 -12.25 -24.31
CA ARG A 78 16.87 -12.97 -23.32
C ARG A 78 17.67 -12.03 -22.40
N ARG A 79 18.20 -10.94 -22.95
CA ARG A 79 18.97 -9.93 -22.21
C ARG A 79 18.10 -9.14 -21.23
N GLU A 80 16.88 -8.78 -21.64
CA GLU A 80 15.92 -8.10 -20.76
C GLU A 80 15.45 -9.02 -19.63
N PHE A 81 15.21 -10.30 -19.94
CA PHE A 81 14.89 -11.31 -18.95
C PHE A 81 16.00 -11.43 -17.89
N GLU A 82 17.25 -11.57 -18.30
CA GLU A 82 18.39 -11.69 -17.37
C GLU A 82 18.56 -10.45 -16.49
N THR A 83 18.42 -9.26 -17.08
CA THR A 83 18.43 -8.00 -16.33
C THR A 83 17.32 -7.98 -15.28
N ALA A 84 16.09 -8.29 -15.67
CA ALA A 84 14.94 -8.28 -14.78
C ALA A 84 15.08 -9.32 -13.64
N VAL A 85 15.61 -10.51 -13.92
CA VAL A 85 15.88 -11.52 -12.89
C VAL A 85 16.91 -11.02 -11.88
N SER A 86 17.97 -10.37 -12.34
CA SER A 86 18.99 -9.77 -11.46
C SER A 86 18.41 -8.67 -10.56
N GLU A 87 17.55 -7.81 -11.12
CA GLU A 87 16.80 -6.80 -10.37
C GLU A 87 15.90 -7.43 -9.31
N LEU A 88 15.15 -8.48 -9.66
CA LEU A 88 14.29 -9.20 -8.72
C LEU A 88 15.07 -9.86 -7.59
N HIS A 89 16.29 -10.34 -7.86
CA HIS A 89 17.16 -10.89 -6.84
C HIS A 89 17.62 -9.82 -5.85
N SER A 90 17.98 -8.65 -6.36
CA SER A 90 18.33 -7.48 -5.55
C SER A 90 17.15 -6.99 -4.73
N GLU A 91 15.95 -6.94 -5.31
CA GLU A 91 14.70 -6.60 -4.62
C GLU A 91 14.39 -7.59 -3.49
N LYS A 92 14.50 -8.90 -3.75
CA LYS A 92 14.34 -9.96 -2.72
C LYS A 92 15.32 -9.74 -1.57
N ALA A 93 16.61 -9.57 -1.87
CA ALA A 93 17.65 -9.38 -0.87
C ALA A 93 17.41 -8.13 -0.01
N PHE A 94 16.99 -7.02 -0.64
CA PHE A 94 16.63 -5.79 0.07
C PHE A 94 15.44 -6.02 1.01
N LYS A 95 14.33 -6.59 0.50
CA LYS A 95 13.13 -6.86 1.30
C LYS A 95 13.41 -7.80 2.48
N MET A 96 14.27 -8.80 2.31
CA MET A 96 14.66 -9.71 3.38
C MET A 96 15.37 -8.98 4.53
N LYS A 97 16.27 -8.06 4.21
CA LYS A 97 17.02 -7.27 5.20
C LYS A 97 16.21 -6.15 5.85
N ASP A 98 15.21 -5.63 5.17
CA ASP A 98 14.49 -4.45 5.64
C ASP A 98 13.66 -4.72 6.91
N SER A 99 13.60 -3.75 7.82
CA SER A 99 12.88 -3.91 9.10
C SER A 99 11.37 -3.99 8.86
N ALA A 100 10.76 -5.06 9.35
CA ALA A 100 9.31 -5.23 9.25
C ALA A 100 8.59 -4.21 10.14
N ILE A 101 9.06 -3.98 11.37
CA ILE A 101 8.38 -3.08 12.31
C ILE A 101 8.48 -1.61 11.89
N LYS A 102 9.63 -1.17 11.36
CA LYS A 102 9.80 0.15 10.76
C LYS A 102 8.78 0.39 9.64
N ASN A 103 8.59 -0.60 8.77
CA ASN A 103 7.59 -0.52 7.70
C ASN A 103 6.16 -0.51 8.24
N ALA A 104 5.85 -1.29 9.28
CA ALA A 104 4.54 -1.28 9.92
C ALA A 104 4.23 0.12 10.47
N TYR A 105 5.17 0.72 11.20
CA TYR A 105 5.07 2.09 11.71
C TYR A 105 4.80 3.09 10.57
N TYR A 106 5.62 3.08 9.51
CA TYR A 106 5.47 3.99 8.37
C TYR A 106 4.08 3.88 7.72
N TRP A 107 3.57 2.67 7.52
CA TRP A 107 2.27 2.46 6.90
C TRP A 107 1.09 2.77 7.84
N TYR A 108 1.22 2.55 9.16
CA TYR A 108 0.24 3.04 10.13
C TYR A 108 0.19 4.56 10.15
N GLN A 109 1.35 5.23 10.18
CA GLN A 109 1.44 6.68 10.12
C GLN A 109 0.76 7.20 8.85
N THR A 110 1.06 6.59 7.71
CA THR A 110 0.43 6.93 6.42
C THR A 110 -1.10 6.80 6.49
N ALA A 111 -1.61 5.69 7.04
CA ALA A 111 -3.04 5.44 7.18
C ALA A 111 -3.75 6.42 8.15
N ALA A 112 -3.05 6.83 9.21
CA ALA A 112 -3.56 7.71 10.25
C ALA A 112 -3.52 9.20 9.87
N GLU A 113 -2.50 9.64 9.13
CA GLU A 113 -2.17 11.06 8.95
C GLU A 113 -2.37 11.57 7.52
N CYS A 114 -2.16 10.74 6.49
CA CYS A 114 -2.16 11.20 5.10
C CYS A 114 -3.56 11.23 4.44
N PHE A 115 -4.60 10.78 5.15
CA PHE A 115 -5.96 10.67 4.61
C PHE A 115 -6.92 11.56 5.41
N PRO A 116 -7.31 12.74 4.86
CA PRO A 116 -8.10 13.72 5.60
C PRO A 116 -9.52 13.21 5.90
N PRO A 117 -10.23 13.85 6.86
CA PRO A 117 -11.55 13.41 7.31
C PRO A 117 -12.63 13.41 6.20
N PRO A 118 -13.71 12.62 6.36
CA PRO A 118 -14.10 11.88 7.57
C PRO A 118 -13.19 10.68 7.84
N LEU A 119 -12.78 10.52 9.11
CA LEU A 119 -11.87 9.45 9.52
C LEU A 119 -12.53 8.09 9.24
N SER A 120 -11.98 7.39 8.25
CA SER A 120 -12.36 6.02 7.97
C SER A 120 -12.07 5.13 9.18
N LYS A 121 -12.75 3.97 9.27
CA LYS A 121 -12.40 2.95 10.28
C LYS A 121 -10.89 2.65 10.26
N TRP A 122 -10.32 2.48 9.08
CA TRP A 122 -8.90 2.14 8.88
C TRP A 122 -7.94 3.18 9.43
N SER A 123 -8.25 4.46 9.27
CA SER A 123 -7.45 5.57 9.80
C SER A 123 -7.52 5.64 11.32
N ARG A 124 -8.69 5.35 11.92
CA ARG A 124 -8.84 5.26 13.38
C ARG A 124 -8.06 4.08 13.94
N ASP A 125 -8.26 2.89 13.38
CA ASP A 125 -7.55 1.67 13.80
C ASP A 125 -6.02 1.84 13.66
N ALA A 126 -5.57 2.49 12.58
CA ALA A 126 -4.15 2.81 12.40
C ALA A 126 -3.61 3.77 13.46
N LYS A 127 -4.37 4.82 13.81
CA LYS A 127 -4.00 5.78 14.84
C LYS A 127 -3.90 5.14 16.22
N GLU A 128 -4.77 4.18 16.52
CA GLU A 128 -4.74 3.42 17.78
C GLU A 128 -3.50 2.50 17.87
N LYS A 129 -3.09 1.90 16.75
CA LYS A 129 -1.94 0.97 16.70
C LYS A 129 -0.59 1.66 16.52
N LEU A 130 -0.56 2.90 16.04
CA LEU A 130 0.67 3.65 15.76
C LEU A 130 1.63 3.73 16.96
N PRO A 131 1.21 4.02 18.21
CA PRO A 131 2.12 4.10 19.35
C PRO A 131 2.80 2.77 19.68
N LEU A 132 2.10 1.65 19.49
CA LEU A 132 2.67 0.33 19.69
C LEU A 132 3.77 0.04 18.65
N ALA A 133 3.49 0.34 17.38
CA ALA A 133 4.47 0.15 16.31
C ALA A 133 5.72 1.02 16.51
N GLU A 134 5.55 2.26 16.97
CA GLU A 134 6.65 3.16 17.31
C GLU A 134 7.51 2.60 18.45
N LYS A 135 6.87 2.11 19.51
CA LYS A 135 7.56 1.51 20.66
C LYS A 135 8.41 0.31 20.24
N LEU A 136 7.83 -0.63 19.52
CA LEU A 136 8.53 -1.83 19.04
C LEU A 136 9.68 -1.47 18.08
N TRP A 137 9.52 -0.45 17.24
CA TRP A 137 10.60 0.00 16.36
C TRP A 137 11.76 0.64 17.14
N LYS A 138 11.48 1.38 18.22
CA LYS A 138 12.52 1.90 19.13
C LYS A 138 13.27 0.75 19.80
N GLU A 139 12.55 -0.26 20.30
CA GLU A 139 13.15 -1.46 20.91
C GLU A 139 14.08 -2.19 19.92
N GLU A 140 13.65 -2.39 18.67
CA GLU A 140 14.51 -2.97 17.62
C GLU A 140 15.74 -2.10 17.36
N SER A 141 15.56 -0.79 17.24
CA SER A 141 16.67 0.15 16.96
C SER A 141 17.69 0.20 18.09
N ASP A 142 17.25 0.07 19.34
CA ASP A 142 18.14 0.04 20.50
C ASP A 142 18.88 -1.30 20.63
N SER A 143 18.27 -2.42 20.21
CA SER A 143 18.94 -3.73 20.18
C SER A 143 20.07 -3.85 19.16
N LEU A 144 20.11 -2.94 18.17
CA LEU A 144 21.10 -2.91 17.10
C LEU A 144 22.32 -2.02 17.40
N LYS A 145 22.32 -1.31 18.54
CA LYS A 145 23.43 -0.47 19.02
C LYS A 145 24.41 -1.29 19.83
#